data_AF-A0A2V6FMR7-F1
#
_entry.id   AF-A0A2V6FMR7-F1
#
_cell.length_a   1.000
_cell.length_b   1.000
_cell.length_c   1.000
_cell.angle_alpha   90.00
_cell.angle_beta   90.00
_cell.angle_gamma   90.00
#
_symmetry.space_group_name_H-M   'P 1'
#
loop_
_entity.id
_entity.type
_entity.pdbx_description
1 polymer ?
#
loop_
_entity_poly.entity_id
_entity_poly.type
_entity_poly.pdbx_seq_one_letter_code
_entity_poly.pdbx_strand_id
1 'polypeptide(L)'
;MCMYLHQPVLYSDSIRFFCKIIERACSAFVEAISVRGIPTARRAENASSNNCLAAGMSRLQIFLESMNENEILKNGARDCAPLRHWGKGAVTLLGDSAHPCTPNLGQGGCMALEDAVILAKCLGSGLPIEAALPRYESLRFHRTKHIQQRSLVMGYIRQWQAPLFVNGRNIVTRMLPARLIERNLRRVYSYAA
;
A
#
# COMPACT_ATOMS: atom_id res chain seq x y z
N MET A 1 -43.83 11.02 -40.23
CA MET A 1 -43.12 9.73 -40.15
C MET A 1 -41.88 9.96 -39.30
N CYS A 2 -41.88 9.35 -38.11
CA CYS A 2 -40.87 9.28 -37.03
C CYS A 2 -39.79 10.36 -36.83
N MET A 3 -39.90 10.99 -35.66
CA MET A 3 -38.84 11.58 -34.83
C MET A 3 -37.68 10.60 -34.57
N TYR A 4 -36.44 11.10 -34.56
CA TYR A 4 -35.46 10.79 -33.51
C TYR A 4 -34.53 12.00 -33.31
N LEU A 5 -34.84 12.77 -32.25
CA LEU A 5 -33.95 13.71 -31.60
C LEU A 5 -32.96 12.96 -30.70
N HIS A 6 -31.80 13.59 -30.49
CA HIS A 6 -30.96 13.52 -29.27
C HIS A 6 -30.22 12.21 -28.94
N GLN A 7 -28.89 12.30 -28.84
CA GLN A 7 -28.11 12.05 -27.61
C GLN A 7 -26.59 12.24 -27.91
N PRO A 8 -26.03 13.47 -27.89
CA PRO A 8 -24.62 13.65 -27.65
C PRO A 8 -24.39 13.98 -26.16
N VAL A 9 -23.32 13.44 -25.57
CA VAL A 9 -22.69 13.91 -24.32
C VAL A 9 -23.36 13.52 -22.98
N LEU A 10 -23.26 12.26 -22.56
CA LEU A 10 -23.41 11.85 -21.13
C LEU A 10 -22.21 11.07 -20.56
N TYR A 11 -21.24 10.71 -21.40
CA TYR A 11 -20.09 9.88 -20.99
C TYR A 11 -18.92 10.71 -20.41
N SER A 12 -18.80 12.00 -20.80
CA SER A 12 -17.67 12.85 -20.40
C SER A 12 -17.77 13.38 -18.97
N ASP A 13 -19.00 13.56 -18.47
CA ASP A 13 -19.24 14.13 -17.14
C ASP A 13 -19.04 13.10 -16.02
N SER A 14 -19.40 11.84 -16.25
CA SER A 14 -19.15 10.75 -15.31
C SER A 14 -17.65 10.50 -15.10
N ILE A 15 -16.84 10.63 -16.15
CA ILE A 15 -15.38 10.48 -16.04
C ILE A 15 -14.76 11.69 -15.32
N ARG A 16 -15.18 12.93 -15.63
CA ARG A 16 -14.75 14.12 -14.87
C ARG A 16 -15.16 14.05 -13.40
N PHE A 17 -16.35 13.53 -13.12
CA PHE A 17 -16.84 13.35 -11.76
C PHE A 17 -16.01 12.30 -11.01
N PHE A 18 -15.70 11.17 -11.65
CA PHE A 18 -14.84 10.13 -11.09
C PHE A 18 -13.41 10.62 -10.84
N CYS A 19 -12.81 11.36 -11.78
CA CYS A 19 -11.50 12.00 -11.57
C CYS A 19 -11.51 12.98 -10.40
N LYS A 20 -12.55 13.82 -10.28
CA LYS A 20 -12.72 14.74 -9.15
C LYS A 20 -12.91 14.00 -7.82
N ILE A 21 -13.60 12.86 -7.81
CA ILE A 21 -13.73 12.01 -6.62
C ILE A 21 -12.37 11.45 -6.21
N ILE A 22 -11.57 10.96 -7.16
CA ILE A 22 -10.24 10.42 -6.88
C ILE A 22 -9.30 11.52 -6.36
N GLU A 23 -9.30 12.71 -6.97
CA GLU A 23 -8.51 13.86 -6.49
C GLU A 23 -8.90 14.26 -5.05
N ARG A 24 -10.21 14.31 -4.76
CA ARG A 24 -10.69 14.61 -3.39
C ARG A 24 -10.37 13.49 -2.41
N ALA A 25 -10.46 12.22 -2.81
CA ALA A 25 -10.11 11.07 -1.98
C ALA A 25 -8.60 11.03 -1.70
N CYS A 26 -7.75 11.33 -2.69
CA CYS A 26 -6.31 11.51 -2.53
C CYS A 26 -6.00 12.64 -1.54
N SER A 27 -6.61 13.81 -1.73
CA SER A 27 -6.40 14.96 -0.83
C SER A 27 -6.83 14.65 0.60
N ALA A 28 -8.00 14.04 0.78
CA ALA A 28 -8.52 13.66 2.09
C ALA A 28 -7.68 12.56 2.76
N PHE A 29 -7.12 11.62 2.00
CA PHE A 29 -6.22 10.58 2.51
C PHE A 29 -4.88 11.17 2.98
N VAL A 30 -4.30 12.12 2.23
CA VAL A 30 -3.10 12.85 2.63
C VAL A 30 -3.36 13.69 3.90
N GLU A 31 -4.52 14.33 3.98
CA GLU A 31 -4.94 15.13 5.14
C GLU A 31 -5.19 14.24 6.37
N ALA A 32 -5.80 13.07 6.20
CA ALA A 32 -6.03 12.09 7.27
C ALA A 32 -4.73 11.47 7.82
N ILE A 33 -3.68 11.32 6.98
CA ILE A 33 -2.36 10.89 7.43
C ILE A 33 -1.60 12.04 8.14
N SER A 34 -1.88 13.29 7.79
CA SER A 34 -1.27 14.48 8.40
C SER A 34 -1.80 14.77 9.82
N VAL A 35 -3.02 14.32 10.15
CA VAL A 35 -3.63 14.54 11.47
C VAL A 35 -3.49 13.31 12.37
N ARG A 36 -2.34 13.25 13.06
CA ARG A 36 -2.18 12.92 14.49
C ARG A 36 -0.68 12.95 14.76
N GLY A 37 -0.22 14.05 15.34
CA GLY A 37 1.16 14.21 15.76
C GLY A 37 1.60 13.05 16.64
N ILE A 38 2.39 12.15 16.07
CA ILE A 38 3.18 11.19 16.84
C ILE A 38 4.25 12.04 17.55
N PRO A 39 4.30 12.06 18.89
CA PRO A 39 5.33 12.79 19.60
C PRO A 39 6.69 12.27 19.15
N THR A 40 7.47 13.09 18.46
CA THR A 40 8.83 12.74 18.08
C THR A 40 9.67 12.79 19.34
N ALA A 41 9.96 11.61 19.90
CA ALA A 41 10.81 11.43 21.07
C ALA A 41 12.27 11.81 20.74
N ARG A 42 12.55 13.11 20.68
CA ARG A 42 13.87 13.69 20.50
C ARG A 42 14.45 14.05 21.86
N ARG A 43 14.75 13.04 22.70
CA ARG A 43 15.63 13.21 23.88
C ARG A 43 16.12 11.85 24.43
N ALA A 44 17.20 11.33 23.87
CA ALA A 44 18.10 10.37 24.53
C ALA A 44 19.33 10.09 23.65
N GLU A 45 20.01 11.14 23.20
CA GLU A 45 21.43 11.01 22.85
C GLU A 45 22.17 10.99 24.19
N ASN A 46 22.69 9.82 24.56
CA ASN A 46 23.73 9.52 25.55
C ASN A 46 23.38 8.23 26.31
N ALA A 47 23.51 7.08 25.65
CA ALA A 47 23.62 5.80 26.32
C ALA A 47 24.64 4.91 25.59
N SER A 48 25.70 4.58 26.34
CA SER A 48 26.86 3.77 25.97
C SER A 48 26.49 2.41 25.37
N SER A 49 27.35 1.95 24.46
CA SER A 49 27.11 1.01 23.34
C SER A 49 26.84 -0.47 23.66
N ASN A 50 26.64 -0.91 24.91
CA ASN A 50 26.68 -2.35 25.23
C ASN A 50 25.37 -2.98 25.76
N ASN A 51 24.23 -2.29 25.79
CA ASN A 51 23.00 -2.87 26.38
C ASN A 51 21.67 -2.58 25.65
N CYS A 52 21.73 -2.32 24.34
CA CYS A 52 20.59 -1.80 23.56
C CYS A 52 19.40 -2.78 23.44
N LEU A 53 19.63 -4.10 23.55
CA LEU A 53 18.57 -5.12 23.45
C LEU A 53 17.69 -5.19 24.72
N ALA A 54 18.30 -5.13 25.90
CA ALA A 54 17.56 -5.06 27.16
C ALA A 54 16.84 -3.71 27.36
N ALA A 55 17.47 -2.61 26.92
CA ALA A 55 16.88 -1.28 26.92
C ALA A 55 15.70 -1.13 25.93
N GLY A 56 15.71 -1.88 24.82
CA GLY A 56 14.62 -1.90 23.84
C GLY A 56 13.39 -2.66 24.35
N MET A 57 13.60 -3.83 24.97
CA MET A 57 12.52 -4.64 25.55
C MET A 57 11.81 -3.91 26.69
N SER A 58 12.55 -3.24 27.56
CA SER A 58 12.00 -2.47 28.68
C SER A 58 11.14 -1.27 28.22
N ARG A 59 11.49 -0.58 27.14
CA ARG A 59 10.65 0.51 26.58
C ARG A 59 9.34 0.02 25.98
N LEU A 60 9.38 -1.12 25.30
CA LEU A 60 8.19 -1.70 24.69
C LEU A 60 7.23 -2.23 25.76
N GLN A 61 7.78 -2.83 26.82
CA GLN A 61 7.04 -3.26 27.99
C GLN A 61 6.30 -2.11 28.67
N ILE A 62 7.00 -1.00 28.97
CA ILE A 62 6.39 0.20 29.58
C ILE A 62 5.25 0.75 28.69
N PHE A 63 5.46 0.76 27.37
CA PHE A 63 4.42 1.22 26.44
C PHE A 63 3.20 0.30 26.45
N LEU A 64 3.39 -1.02 26.41
CA LEU A 64 2.31 -2.00 26.47
C LEU A 64 1.54 -1.92 27.79
N GLU A 65 2.25 -1.79 28.92
CA GLU A 65 1.67 -1.64 30.26
C GLU A 65 0.88 -0.33 30.41
N SER A 66 1.18 0.70 29.61
CA SER A 66 0.43 1.95 29.58
C SER A 66 -0.87 1.90 28.75
N MET A 67 -1.09 0.83 27.98
CA MET A 67 -2.29 0.67 27.14
C MET A 67 -3.41 -0.05 27.89
N ASN A 68 -4.64 0.42 27.73
CA ASN A 68 -5.84 -0.29 28.22
C ASN A 68 -6.16 -1.46 27.28
N GLU A 69 -6.14 -2.70 27.80
CA GLU A 69 -6.41 -3.90 27.00
C GLU A 69 -7.77 -3.88 26.29
N ASN A 70 -8.77 -3.22 26.88
CA ASN A 70 -10.12 -3.11 26.31
C ASN A 70 -10.16 -2.21 25.05
N GLU A 71 -9.13 -1.42 24.80
CA GLU A 71 -9.01 -0.56 23.61
C GLU A 71 -8.11 -1.18 22.53
N ILE A 72 -7.46 -2.32 22.81
CA ILE A 72 -6.55 -2.99 21.86
C ILE A 72 -7.35 -3.83 20.86
N LEU A 73 -7.53 -3.26 19.66
CA LEU A 73 -8.11 -3.99 18.53
C LEU A 73 -7.08 -4.94 17.91
N LYS A 74 -7.36 -6.25 18.01
CA LYS A 74 -6.54 -7.30 17.41
C LYS A 74 -7.09 -7.68 16.04
N ASN A 75 -6.51 -7.11 14.99
CA ASN A 75 -6.87 -7.45 13.61
C ASN A 75 -5.85 -8.42 13.01
N GLY A 76 -6.34 -9.58 12.56
CA GLY A 76 -5.51 -10.55 11.86
C GLY A 76 -5.10 -10.03 10.48
N ALA A 77 -3.79 -10.02 10.19
CA ALA A 77 -3.31 -9.75 8.84
C ALA A 77 -3.65 -10.97 7.96
N ARG A 78 -4.43 -10.74 6.90
CA ARG A 78 -4.79 -11.75 5.90
C ARG A 78 -4.23 -11.35 4.55
N ASP A 79 -3.75 -12.33 3.81
CA ASP A 79 -3.27 -12.20 2.45
C ASP A 79 -3.89 -13.26 1.54
N CYS A 80 -3.88 -13.00 0.24
CA CYS A 80 -4.32 -13.94 -0.78
C CYS A 80 -3.28 -14.00 -1.90
N ALA A 81 -3.18 -15.14 -2.58
CA ALA A 81 -2.37 -15.24 -3.79
C ALA A 81 -2.86 -14.23 -4.86
N PRO A 82 -1.97 -13.71 -5.72
CA PRO A 82 -2.36 -12.75 -6.76
C PRO A 82 -3.43 -13.34 -7.69
N LEU A 83 -4.57 -12.65 -7.82
CA LEU A 83 -5.65 -13.02 -8.73
C LEU A 83 -5.22 -12.81 -10.19
N ARG A 84 -5.48 -13.80 -11.05
CA ARG A 84 -5.11 -13.75 -12.47
C ARG A 84 -6.04 -12.86 -13.32
N HIS A 85 -7.28 -12.65 -12.87
CA HIS A 85 -8.29 -11.83 -13.54
C HIS A 85 -9.04 -11.02 -12.48
N TRP A 86 -9.24 -9.73 -12.73
CA TRP A 86 -9.90 -8.83 -11.78
C TRP A 86 -11.33 -8.49 -12.20
N GLY A 87 -11.74 -8.82 -13.42
CA GLY A 87 -13.03 -8.40 -13.94
C GLY A 87 -13.67 -9.37 -14.92
N LYS A 88 -14.95 -9.11 -15.18
CA LYS A 88 -15.76 -9.80 -16.19
C LYS A 88 -16.77 -8.82 -16.78
N GLY A 89 -16.76 -8.64 -18.09
CA GLY A 89 -17.63 -7.69 -18.77
C GLY A 89 -17.34 -6.25 -18.33
N ALA A 90 -18.37 -5.54 -17.87
CA ALA A 90 -18.29 -4.15 -17.44
C ALA A 90 -17.91 -3.96 -15.95
N VAL A 91 -17.41 -5.00 -15.28
CA VAL A 91 -17.05 -4.97 -13.86
C VAL A 91 -15.60 -5.37 -13.69
N THR A 92 -14.83 -4.63 -12.88
CA THR A 92 -13.45 -4.96 -12.48
C THR A 92 -13.21 -4.64 -11.00
N LEU A 93 -12.24 -5.32 -10.39
CA LEU A 93 -11.80 -5.13 -9.00
C LEU A 93 -10.63 -4.13 -8.93
N LEU A 94 -10.50 -3.47 -7.78
CA LEU A 94 -9.38 -2.55 -7.48
C LEU A 94 -9.04 -2.55 -5.99
N GLY A 95 -7.85 -2.07 -5.63
CA GLY A 95 -7.38 -2.04 -4.25
C GLY A 95 -7.34 -3.44 -3.62
N ASP A 96 -7.64 -3.52 -2.32
CA ASP A 96 -7.61 -4.79 -1.57
C ASP A 96 -8.58 -5.85 -2.11
N SER A 97 -9.61 -5.47 -2.88
CA SER A 97 -10.49 -6.44 -3.54
C SER A 97 -9.81 -7.19 -4.70
N ALA A 98 -8.80 -6.57 -5.34
CA ALA A 98 -8.04 -7.15 -6.44
C ALA A 98 -6.68 -7.73 -5.98
N HIS A 99 -6.01 -7.06 -5.04
CA HIS A 99 -4.63 -7.39 -4.63
C HIS A 99 -4.38 -7.15 -3.13
N PRO A 100 -5.09 -7.89 -2.25
CA PRO A 100 -4.93 -7.72 -0.80
C PRO A 100 -3.49 -7.98 -0.37
N CYS A 101 -2.90 -7.07 0.38
CA CYS A 101 -1.47 -7.06 0.68
C CYS A 101 -1.20 -6.98 2.18
N THR A 102 -0.20 -7.71 2.67
CA THR A 102 0.21 -7.59 4.07
C THR A 102 0.75 -6.18 4.34
N PRO A 103 0.55 -5.64 5.57
CA PRO A 103 0.91 -4.25 5.88
C PRO A 103 2.43 -4.00 5.93
N ASN A 104 3.25 -5.02 5.68
CA ASN A 104 4.70 -5.02 5.93
C ASN A 104 5.47 -3.95 5.14
N LEU A 105 4.99 -3.55 3.96
CA LEU A 105 5.57 -2.46 3.16
C LEU A 105 4.76 -1.16 3.20
N GLY A 106 3.58 -1.15 3.82
CA GLY A 106 2.71 0.03 3.87
C GLY A 106 2.22 0.52 2.50
N GLN A 107 2.10 -0.36 1.50
CA GLN A 107 1.79 0.02 0.11
C GLN A 107 0.33 -0.22 -0.30
N GLY A 108 -0.52 -0.85 0.54
CA GLY A 108 -1.91 -1.18 0.16
C GLY A 108 -2.71 0.06 -0.29
N GLY A 109 -2.73 1.11 0.53
CA GLY A 109 -3.41 2.37 0.19
C GLY A 109 -2.82 3.05 -1.06
N CYS A 110 -1.48 3.10 -1.17
CA CYS A 110 -0.84 3.66 -2.36
C CYS A 110 -1.23 2.90 -3.63
N MET A 111 -1.27 1.57 -3.60
CA MET A 111 -1.70 0.77 -4.75
C MET A 111 -3.15 1.05 -5.15
N ALA A 112 -4.06 1.21 -4.18
CA ALA A 112 -5.45 1.55 -4.48
C ALA A 112 -5.58 2.93 -5.15
N LEU A 113 -4.78 3.92 -4.73
CA LEU A 113 -4.74 5.24 -5.39
C LEU A 113 -4.14 5.16 -6.79
N GLU A 114 -3.04 4.42 -6.96
CA GLU A 114 -2.45 4.16 -8.27
C GLU A 114 -3.47 3.47 -9.21
N ASP A 115 -4.25 2.51 -8.72
CA ASP A 115 -5.31 1.84 -9.49
C ASP A 115 -6.36 2.84 -9.97
N ALA A 116 -6.82 3.71 -9.07
CA ALA A 116 -7.84 4.70 -9.37
C ALA A 116 -7.40 5.63 -10.51
N VAL A 117 -6.15 6.10 -10.46
CA VAL A 117 -5.55 6.94 -11.52
C VAL A 117 -5.47 6.20 -12.85
N ILE A 118 -4.95 4.97 -12.86
CA ILE A 118 -4.80 4.19 -14.11
C ILE A 118 -6.17 3.82 -14.69
N LEU A 119 -7.13 3.42 -13.84
CA LEU A 119 -8.48 3.10 -14.26
C LEU A 119 -9.15 4.31 -14.91
N ALA A 120 -9.03 5.50 -14.30
CA ALA A 120 -9.55 6.73 -14.88
C ALA A 120 -8.91 7.06 -16.25
N LYS A 121 -7.59 6.89 -16.38
CA LYS A 121 -6.89 7.06 -17.68
C LYS A 121 -7.37 6.06 -18.73
N CYS A 122 -7.61 4.79 -18.36
CA CYS A 122 -8.10 3.77 -19.28
C CYS A 122 -9.53 4.07 -19.74
N LEU A 123 -10.43 4.44 -18.83
CA LEU A 123 -11.81 4.81 -19.16
C LEU A 123 -11.88 6.11 -19.99
N GLY A 124 -10.97 7.06 -19.74
CA GLY A 124 -10.85 8.31 -20.50
C GLY A 124 -10.20 8.17 -21.87
N SER A 125 -9.71 7.00 -22.25
CA SER A 125 -8.96 6.79 -23.51
C SER A 125 -9.83 6.71 -24.77
N GLY A 126 -11.16 6.75 -24.62
CA GLY A 126 -12.11 6.60 -25.73
C GLY A 126 -12.32 5.15 -26.19
N LEU A 127 -11.71 4.18 -25.52
CA LEU A 127 -11.96 2.75 -25.75
C LEU A 127 -13.32 2.33 -25.19
N PRO A 128 -13.98 1.31 -25.79
CA PRO A 128 -15.14 0.67 -25.17
C PRO A 128 -14.74 0.06 -23.81
N ILE A 129 -15.69 -0.02 -22.87
CA ILE A 129 -15.45 -0.48 -21.49
C ILE A 129 -14.82 -1.88 -21.48
N GLU A 130 -15.28 -2.75 -22.38
CA GLU A 130 -14.83 -4.13 -22.56
C GLU A 130 -13.35 -4.22 -22.97
N ALA A 131 -12.79 -3.17 -23.55
CA ALA A 131 -11.37 -3.05 -23.87
C ALA A 131 -10.60 -2.22 -22.81
N ALA A 132 -11.25 -1.23 -22.20
CA ALA A 132 -10.64 -0.35 -21.22
C ALA A 132 -10.31 -1.08 -19.89
N LEU A 133 -11.21 -1.94 -19.40
CA LEU A 133 -11.01 -2.64 -18.13
C LEU A 133 -9.87 -3.67 -18.20
N PRO A 134 -9.78 -4.56 -19.21
CA PRO A 134 -8.62 -5.46 -19.35
C PRO A 134 -7.30 -4.71 -19.54
N ARG A 135 -7.34 -3.53 -20.19
CA ARG A 135 -6.17 -2.66 -20.30
C ARG A 135 -5.72 -2.15 -18.93
N TYR A 136 -6.64 -1.69 -18.08
CA TYR A 136 -6.33 -1.33 -16.69
C TYR A 136 -5.70 -2.50 -15.93
N GLU A 137 -6.29 -3.69 -16.00
CA GLU A 137 -5.79 -4.89 -15.30
C GLU A 137 -4.36 -5.23 -15.73
N SER A 138 -4.09 -5.25 -17.04
CA SER A 138 -2.77 -5.57 -17.57
C SER A 138 -1.69 -4.57 -17.17
N LEU A 139 -2.01 -3.27 -17.09
CA LEU A 139 -1.07 -2.24 -16.65
C LEU A 139 -0.73 -2.36 -15.16
N ARG A 140 -1.68 -2.84 -14.35
CA ARG A 140 -1.54 -2.88 -12.89
C ARG A 140 -1.04 -4.23 -12.36
N PHE A 141 -1.36 -5.34 -13.02
CA PHE A 141 -1.10 -6.69 -12.54
C PHE A 141 0.35 -6.93 -12.11
N HIS A 142 1.33 -6.56 -12.94
CA HIS A 142 2.75 -6.77 -12.62
C HIS A 142 3.20 -5.95 -11.41
N ARG A 143 2.71 -4.72 -11.29
CA ARG A 143 3.05 -3.80 -10.20
C ARG A 143 2.49 -4.30 -8.87
N THR A 144 1.20 -4.63 -8.83
CA THR A 144 0.52 -5.06 -7.60
C THR A 144 1.00 -6.42 -7.14
N LYS A 145 1.20 -7.38 -8.07
CA LYS A 145 1.81 -8.69 -7.77
C LYS A 145 3.19 -8.56 -7.14
N HIS A 146 4.05 -7.69 -7.68
CA HIS A 146 5.41 -7.49 -7.18
C HIS A 146 5.42 -6.93 -5.75
N ILE A 147 4.55 -5.97 -5.44
CA ILE A 147 4.41 -5.44 -4.08
C ILE A 147 3.87 -6.52 -3.14
N GLN A 148 2.80 -7.22 -3.52
CA GLN A 148 2.16 -8.24 -2.70
C GLN A 148 3.17 -9.32 -2.27
N GLN A 149 3.92 -9.86 -3.24
CA GLN A 149 4.96 -10.85 -2.98
C GLN A 149 6.07 -10.33 -2.06
N ARG A 150 6.53 -9.09 -2.27
CA ARG A 150 7.57 -8.49 -1.42
C ARG A 150 7.09 -8.23 0.00
N SER A 151 5.85 -7.78 0.19
CA SER A 151 5.26 -7.59 1.51
C SER A 151 5.17 -8.91 2.28
N LEU A 152 4.85 -10.01 1.59
CA LEU A 152 4.82 -11.35 2.20
C LEU A 152 6.20 -11.81 2.65
N VAL A 153 7.19 -11.74 1.77
CA VAL A 153 8.57 -12.11 2.12
C VAL A 153 9.10 -11.29 3.29
N MET A 154 8.81 -9.98 3.31
CA MET A 154 9.19 -9.10 4.41
C MET A 154 8.53 -9.52 5.73
N GLY A 155 7.27 -9.97 5.68
CA GLY A 155 6.56 -10.51 6.84
C GLY A 155 7.27 -11.71 7.46
N TYR A 156 7.62 -12.71 6.63
CA TYR A 156 8.34 -13.89 7.09
C TYR A 156 9.69 -13.57 7.72
N ILE A 157 10.49 -12.71 7.07
CA ILE A 157 11.82 -12.30 7.58
C ILE A 157 11.73 -11.56 8.93
N ARG A 158 10.69 -10.75 9.12
CA ARG A 158 10.46 -10.04 10.39
C ARG A 158 10.09 -11.00 11.52
N GLN A 159 9.36 -12.06 11.21
CA GLN A 159 8.85 -13.03 12.20
C GLN A 159 9.80 -14.19 12.50
N TRP A 160 11.02 -14.21 11.95
CA TRP A 160 12.02 -15.21 12.32
C TRP A 160 12.31 -15.18 13.82
N GLN A 161 12.18 -16.34 14.47
CA GLN A 161 12.43 -16.51 15.91
C GLN A 161 13.75 -17.24 16.20
N ALA A 162 14.28 -18.02 15.25
CA ALA A 162 15.49 -18.79 15.48
C ALA A 162 16.71 -17.86 15.67
N PRO A 163 17.48 -18.01 16.78
CA PRO A 163 18.55 -17.08 17.13
C PRO A 163 19.60 -16.87 16.04
N LEU A 164 19.94 -17.94 15.28
CA LEU A 164 20.90 -17.87 14.19
C LEU A 164 20.43 -16.94 13.06
N PHE A 165 19.17 -17.06 12.63
CA PHE A 165 18.60 -16.21 11.58
C PHE A 165 18.39 -14.77 12.06
N VAL A 166 18.02 -14.57 13.32
CA VAL A 166 17.88 -13.24 13.91
C VAL A 166 19.23 -12.54 13.99
N ASN A 167 20.27 -13.23 14.48
CA ASN A 167 21.62 -12.67 14.55
C ASN A 167 22.17 -12.36 13.16
N GLY A 168 22.02 -13.29 12.22
CA GLY A 168 22.39 -13.08 10.82
C GLY A 168 21.71 -11.85 10.21
N ARG A 169 20.38 -11.74 10.35
CA ARG A 169 19.61 -10.57 9.89
C ARG A 169 20.10 -9.28 10.53
N ASN A 170 20.35 -9.28 11.84
CA ASN A 170 20.79 -8.08 12.56
C ASN A 170 22.20 -7.63 12.11
N ILE A 171 23.10 -8.59 11.88
CA ILE A 171 24.45 -8.32 11.36
C ILE A 171 24.35 -7.74 9.94
N VAL A 172 23.59 -8.41 9.06
CA VAL A 172 23.39 -7.98 7.68
C VAL A 172 22.79 -6.58 7.62
N THR A 173 21.78 -6.28 8.43
CA THR A 173 21.17 -4.94 8.48
C THR A 173 22.14 -3.87 8.99
N ARG A 174 23.04 -4.21 9.92
CA ARG A 174 24.07 -3.28 10.42
C ARG A 174 25.20 -3.05 9.42
N MET A 175 25.54 -4.06 8.63
CA MET A 175 26.66 -4.01 7.68
C MET A 175 26.25 -3.49 6.30
N LEU A 176 24.97 -3.62 5.91
CA LEU A 176 24.48 -3.14 4.63
C LEU A 176 24.49 -1.60 4.59
N PRO A 177 25.23 -0.97 3.66
CA PRO A 177 25.22 0.47 3.53
C PRO A 177 23.82 0.95 3.12
N ALA A 178 23.37 2.07 3.73
CA ALA A 178 22.04 2.64 3.53
C ALA A 178 21.67 2.82 2.05
N ARG A 179 22.66 3.16 1.21
CA ARG A 179 22.50 3.31 -0.25
C ARG A 179 21.96 2.06 -0.95
N LEU A 180 22.34 0.86 -0.51
CA LEU A 180 21.83 -0.40 -1.09
C LEU A 180 20.40 -0.69 -0.65
N ILE A 181 20.07 -0.38 0.60
CA ILE A 181 18.71 -0.49 1.14
C ILE A 181 17.80 0.49 0.39
N GLU A 182 18.23 1.74 0.24
CA GLU A 182 17.53 2.77 -0.54
C GLU A 182 17.34 2.37 -2.00
N ARG A 183 18.34 1.78 -2.66
CA ARG A 183 18.20 1.34 -4.06
C ARG A 183 17.10 0.28 -4.24
N ASN A 184 16.96 -0.61 -3.26
CA ASN A 184 15.92 -1.63 -3.26
C ASN A 184 14.52 -1.06 -2.95
N LEU A 185 14.45 -0.08 -2.05
CA LEU A 185 13.21 0.65 -1.73
C LEU A 185 12.78 1.57 -2.87
N ARG A 186 13.73 2.17 -3.59
CA ARG A 186 13.45 3.05 -4.74
C ARG A 186 12.57 2.34 -5.77
N ARG A 187 12.80 1.06 -6.06
CA ARG A 187 11.92 0.29 -6.99
C ARG A 187 10.47 0.16 -6.53
N VAL A 188 10.21 0.27 -5.22
CA VAL A 188 8.86 0.25 -4.66
C VAL A 188 8.24 1.64 -4.72
N TYR A 189 9.00 2.68 -4.38
CA TYR A 189 8.51 4.06 -4.23
C TYR A 189 8.62 4.95 -5.47
N SER A 190 9.49 4.64 -6.44
CA SER A 190 9.70 5.45 -7.64
C SER A 190 8.77 5.08 -8.80
N TYR A 191 7.60 4.51 -8.49
CA TYR A 191 6.62 4.14 -9.50
C TYR A 191 5.86 5.39 -9.96
N ALA A 192 5.82 5.61 -11.27
CA ALA A 192 5.03 6.68 -11.88
C ALA A 192 3.75 6.08 -12.46
N ALA A 193 2.60 6.51 -11.92
CA ALA A 193 1.26 6.10 -12.35
C ALA A 193 0.69 7.01 -13.44
#